data_AF-A0A354JVU4-F1
#
_entry.id   AF-A0A354JVU4-F1
#
_cell.length_a   1.000
_cell.length_b   1.000
_cell.length_c   1.000
_cell.angle_alpha   90.00
_cell.angle_beta   90.00
_cell.angle_gamma   90.00
#
_symmetry.space_group_name_H-M   'P 1'
#
loop_
_entity.id
_entity.type
_entity.pdbx_description
1 polymer ?
#
loop_
_entity_poly.entity_id
_entity_poly.type
_entity_poly.pdbx_seq_one_letter_code
_entity_poly.pdbx_strand_id
1 'polypeptide(L)'
;MKAFRILLFLTGLLFETVTAQTITELMSKEKIAQNKIETITQYTHRLQNGNVDSKGYKSVETTYDKQGNSIEVVNYKPNGTVSSRHLYKYNDKDQKIEYQQFQDLPGKGFALAFRQAFTYDPKGNKLTEIGYDGRTTYRIAYTYTADGKQKDITKYTANNTIDEKWIFDHSDSKVKISIYKPAETINKFIERTIDAKGRIIDEKNMTPAGKELGRTTFKYGTGDMLLSKVEFYGGELRASYTYIYDEKNQLVEVYLTKPGANKILYSSYKYDGNGNLLEEKWYEDGATDYSRRNYKIDKMGIINEVDAFYSDYNYRVVYRYSYKFAK
;
A
#
# COMPACT_ATOMS: atom_id res chain seq x y z
N MET A 1 -8.77 -24.02 -2.84
CA MET A 1 -8.64 -22.58 -3.15
C MET A 1 -9.54 -21.77 -2.23
N LYS A 2 -9.01 -21.18 -1.16
CA LYS A 2 -9.78 -20.22 -0.36
C LYS A 2 -10.04 -18.99 -1.25
N ALA A 3 -11.29 -18.57 -1.36
CA ALA A 3 -11.67 -17.42 -2.16
C ALA A 3 -10.97 -16.17 -1.62
N PHE A 4 -10.17 -15.51 -2.47
CA PHE A 4 -9.82 -14.11 -2.26
C PHE A 4 -11.13 -13.32 -2.34
N ARG A 5 -11.77 -13.11 -1.19
CA ARG A 5 -12.92 -12.22 -1.07
C ARG A 5 -12.33 -10.82 -0.97
N ILE A 6 -12.44 -10.03 -2.04
CA ILE A 6 -12.11 -8.60 -2.00
C ILE A 6 -13.08 -7.94 -1.01
N LEU A 7 -12.55 -7.62 0.18
CA LEU A 7 -13.11 -6.58 1.02
C LEU A 7 -12.94 -5.26 0.25
N LEU A 8 -13.96 -4.39 0.26
CA LEU A 8 -13.80 -3.00 -0.17
C LEU A 8 -12.71 -2.36 0.72
N PHE A 9 -11.47 -2.36 0.26
CA PHE A 9 -10.40 -1.55 0.83
C PHE A 9 -10.60 -0.12 0.30
N LEU A 10 -11.31 0.69 1.07
CA LEU A 10 -11.20 2.14 0.93
C LEU A 10 -9.88 2.58 1.57
N THR A 11 -8.81 2.55 0.77
CA THR A 11 -7.65 3.41 1.00
C THR A 11 -8.12 4.86 0.75
N GLY A 12 -8.76 5.42 1.76
CA GLY A 12 -9.16 6.82 1.83
C GLY A 12 -8.50 7.46 3.05
N LEU A 13 -7.17 7.44 3.05
CA LEU A 13 -6.18 8.22 3.80
C LEU A 13 -4.85 7.46 3.69
N LEU A 14 -3.79 8.19 3.37
CA LEU A 14 -2.41 7.73 3.22
C LEU A 14 -1.97 6.86 4.40
N PHE A 15 -2.08 5.55 4.26
CA PHE A 15 -1.28 4.60 5.02
C PHE A 15 -0.93 3.48 4.06
N GLU A 16 0.27 3.59 3.50
CA GLU A 16 0.98 2.46 2.92
C GLU A 16 0.95 1.35 3.96
N THR A 17 0.15 0.31 3.71
CA THR A 17 0.35 -0.95 4.39
C THR A 17 1.72 -1.43 3.96
N VAL A 18 2.70 -1.35 4.86
CA VAL A 18 4.04 -1.90 4.69
C VAL A 18 3.91 -3.41 4.52
N THR A 19 3.72 -3.86 3.28
CA THR A 19 3.80 -5.26 2.89
C THR A 19 4.65 -5.32 1.63
N ALA A 20 5.88 -5.80 1.79
CA ALA A 20 6.87 -6.07 0.73
C ALA A 20 6.98 -4.97 -0.34
N GLN A 21 7.73 -3.91 0.00
CA GLN A 21 7.85 -2.74 -0.84
C GLN A 21 8.44 -3.04 -2.23
N THR A 22 7.75 -2.56 -3.27
CA THR A 22 8.26 -2.50 -4.65
C THR A 22 9.28 -1.36 -4.81
N ILE A 23 10.12 -1.33 -5.86
CA ILE A 23 11.04 -0.19 -6.08
C ILE A 23 10.31 1.16 -6.23
N THR A 24 9.02 1.14 -6.61
CA THR A 24 8.15 2.32 -6.64
C THR A 24 7.98 2.96 -5.25
N GLU A 25 8.21 2.21 -4.18
CA GLU A 25 8.21 2.71 -2.79
C GLU A 25 9.62 3.16 -2.33
N LEU A 26 10.68 2.80 -3.06
CA LEU A 26 12.07 3.13 -2.70
C LEU A 26 12.57 4.44 -3.32
N MET A 27 12.05 4.83 -4.48
CA MET A 27 12.33 6.13 -5.08
C MET A 27 11.03 6.86 -5.37
N SER A 28 10.94 8.09 -4.87
CA SER A 28 9.76 8.91 -5.08
C SER A 28 9.57 9.21 -6.58
N LYS A 29 8.31 9.37 -6.96
CA LYS A 29 7.92 9.79 -8.31
C LYS A 29 8.65 11.06 -8.76
N GLU A 30 8.77 12.04 -7.88
CA GLU A 30 9.45 13.30 -8.16
C GLU A 30 10.91 13.05 -8.54
N LYS A 31 11.57 12.10 -7.88
CA LYS A 31 12.95 11.73 -8.17
C LYS A 31 13.09 11.03 -9.53
N ILE A 32 12.15 10.17 -9.89
CA ILE A 32 12.08 9.55 -11.23
C ILE A 32 11.99 10.66 -12.29
N ALA A 33 11.06 11.60 -12.12
CA ALA A 33 10.84 12.69 -13.06
C ALA A 33 12.05 13.65 -13.15
N GLN A 34 12.58 14.08 -12.00
CA GLN A 34 13.74 14.98 -11.91
C GLN A 34 14.98 14.41 -12.58
N ASN A 35 15.23 13.11 -12.41
CA ASN A 35 16.35 12.42 -13.04
C ASN A 35 16.05 11.96 -14.46
N LYS A 36 14.85 12.23 -14.99
CA LYS A 36 14.40 11.79 -16.33
C LYS A 36 14.54 10.28 -16.52
N ILE A 37 14.26 9.48 -15.50
CA ILE A 37 14.36 8.02 -15.58
C ILE A 37 13.18 7.50 -16.42
N GLU A 38 13.49 6.91 -17.57
CA GLU A 38 12.51 6.27 -18.47
C GLU A 38 12.26 4.82 -18.05
N THR A 39 13.32 4.10 -17.67
CA THR A 39 13.23 2.68 -17.30
C THR A 39 14.18 2.35 -16.17
N ILE A 40 13.70 1.54 -15.22
CA ILE A 40 14.54 0.90 -14.20
C ILE A 40 14.47 -0.61 -14.41
N THR A 41 15.63 -1.25 -14.53
CA THR A 41 15.73 -2.70 -14.50
C THR A 41 16.35 -3.15 -13.19
N GLN A 42 15.65 -4.01 -12.46
CA GLN A 42 16.13 -4.66 -11.25
C GLN A 42 16.66 -6.06 -11.57
N TYR A 43 17.83 -6.36 -11.04
CA TYR A 43 18.47 -7.67 -11.06
C TYR A 43 18.50 -8.24 -9.65
N THR A 44 18.04 -9.49 -9.51
CA THR A 44 18.07 -10.23 -8.25
C THR A 44 19.29 -11.15 -8.22
N HIS A 45 20.14 -10.96 -7.21
CA HIS A 45 21.33 -11.75 -6.94
C HIS A 45 21.10 -12.57 -5.67
N ARG A 46 20.94 -13.89 -5.84
CA ARG A 46 20.82 -14.83 -4.72
C ARG A 46 22.21 -15.14 -4.17
N LEU A 47 22.28 -15.68 -2.96
CA LEU A 47 23.53 -16.20 -2.44
C LEU A 47 23.81 -17.61 -2.96
N GLN A 48 25.06 -17.86 -3.36
CA GLN A 48 25.62 -19.18 -3.61
C GLN A 48 26.79 -19.39 -2.65
N ASN A 49 26.72 -20.40 -1.79
CA ASN A 49 27.75 -20.70 -0.77
C ASN A 49 28.15 -19.49 0.09
N GLY A 50 27.17 -18.68 0.51
CA GLY A 50 27.39 -17.49 1.34
C GLY A 50 27.83 -16.23 0.56
N ASN A 51 28.16 -16.36 -0.73
CA ASN A 51 28.59 -15.26 -1.58
C ASN A 51 27.46 -14.79 -2.50
N VAL A 52 27.42 -13.51 -2.82
CA VAL A 52 26.46 -12.95 -3.77
C VAL A 52 26.78 -13.49 -5.17
N ASP A 53 25.83 -14.16 -5.80
CA ASP A 53 25.93 -14.61 -7.19
C ASP A 53 26.12 -13.39 -8.10
N SER A 54 27.27 -13.30 -8.76
CA SER A 54 27.62 -12.16 -9.62
C SER A 54 26.73 -12.05 -10.85
N LYS A 55 26.15 -13.15 -11.33
CA LYS A 55 25.31 -13.17 -12.55
C LYS A 55 23.93 -12.57 -12.28
N GLY A 56 23.28 -13.02 -11.20
CA GLY A 56 21.89 -12.68 -10.91
C GLY A 56 20.93 -12.98 -12.07
N TYR A 57 19.72 -12.44 -12.01
CA TYR A 57 18.78 -12.46 -13.11
C TYR A 57 17.91 -11.21 -13.10
N LYS A 58 17.50 -10.73 -14.28
CA LYS A 58 16.52 -9.66 -14.41
C LYS A 58 15.22 -10.12 -13.76
N SER A 59 14.78 -9.43 -12.71
CA SER A 59 13.59 -9.81 -11.94
C SER A 59 12.43 -8.85 -12.17
N VAL A 60 12.70 -7.56 -12.36
CA VAL A 60 11.68 -6.54 -12.59
C VAL A 60 12.19 -5.53 -13.60
N GLU A 61 11.31 -5.04 -14.46
CA GLU A 61 11.55 -3.85 -15.28
C GLU A 61 10.34 -2.93 -15.17
N THR A 62 10.59 -1.67 -14.81
CA THR A 62 9.55 -0.66 -14.68
C THR A 62 9.83 0.47 -15.66
N THR A 63 8.82 0.83 -16.46
CA THR A 63 8.87 1.97 -17.38
C THR A 63 8.01 3.10 -16.85
N TYR A 64 8.47 4.33 -17.02
CA TYR A 64 7.84 5.53 -16.48
C TYR A 64 7.46 6.53 -17.57
N ASP A 65 6.42 7.32 -17.31
CA ASP A 65 6.16 8.53 -18.08
C ASP A 65 7.05 9.71 -17.64
N LYS A 66 6.91 10.87 -18.29
CA LYS A 66 7.70 12.07 -18.00
C LYS A 66 7.40 12.68 -16.63
N GLN A 67 6.24 12.37 -16.05
CA GLN A 67 5.84 12.81 -14.73
C GLN A 67 6.39 11.88 -13.64
N GLY A 68 6.99 10.75 -14.02
CA GLY A 68 7.53 9.74 -13.11
C GLY A 68 6.51 8.69 -12.68
N ASN A 69 5.34 8.61 -13.33
CA ASN A 69 4.40 7.52 -13.08
C ASN A 69 4.87 6.24 -13.73
N SER A 70 4.81 5.11 -13.01
CA SER A 70 4.96 3.79 -13.62
C SER A 70 3.83 3.55 -14.63
N ILE A 71 4.17 3.36 -15.91
CA ILE A 71 3.21 3.00 -16.97
C ILE A 71 3.20 1.51 -17.27
N GLU A 72 4.31 0.82 -16.97
CA GLU A 72 4.44 -0.61 -17.15
C GLU A 72 5.39 -1.22 -16.10
N VAL A 73 5.02 -2.37 -15.53
CA VAL A 73 5.91 -3.19 -14.71
C VAL A 73 5.89 -4.63 -15.23
N VAL A 74 7.05 -5.16 -15.58
CA VAL A 74 7.22 -6.55 -16.03
C VAL A 74 8.01 -7.31 -14.98
N ASN A 75 7.41 -8.36 -14.42
CA ASN A 75 8.06 -9.26 -13.47
C ASN A 75 8.54 -10.50 -14.21
N TYR A 76 9.74 -10.96 -13.90
CA TYR A 76 10.41 -12.08 -14.56
C TYR A 76 10.71 -13.19 -13.57
N LYS A 77 10.57 -14.44 -14.01
CA LYS A 77 11.05 -15.63 -13.30
C LYS A 77 12.57 -15.74 -13.44
N PRO A 78 13.26 -16.53 -12.59
CA PRO A 78 14.72 -16.73 -12.69
C PRO A 78 15.22 -17.26 -14.04
N ASN A 79 14.37 -17.96 -14.80
CA ASN A 79 14.68 -18.45 -16.14
C ASN A 79 14.47 -17.39 -17.26
N GLY A 80 14.15 -16.14 -16.90
CA GLY A 80 13.93 -15.04 -17.84
C GLY A 80 12.52 -14.97 -18.44
N THR A 81 11.64 -15.92 -18.13
CA THR A 81 10.25 -15.86 -18.61
C THR A 81 9.44 -14.81 -17.86
N VAL A 82 8.53 -14.12 -18.56
CA VAL A 82 7.63 -13.14 -17.92
C VAL A 82 6.66 -13.87 -16.98
N SER A 83 6.69 -13.48 -15.70
CA SER A 83 5.79 -13.98 -14.66
C SER A 83 4.49 -13.20 -14.64
N SER A 84 4.57 -11.86 -14.70
CA SER A 84 3.41 -10.99 -14.82
C SER A 84 3.78 -9.67 -15.49
N ARG A 85 2.76 -9.01 -16.06
CA ARG A 85 2.86 -7.70 -16.69
C ARG A 85 1.74 -6.81 -16.19
N HIS A 86 2.10 -5.63 -15.72
CA HIS A 86 1.19 -4.66 -15.13
C HIS A 86 1.22 -3.40 -16.00
N LEU A 87 0.06 -2.91 -16.42
CA LEU A 87 -0.06 -1.70 -17.24
C LEU A 87 -0.90 -0.68 -16.49
N TYR A 88 -0.47 0.58 -16.56
CA TYR A 88 -1.13 1.70 -15.91
C TYR A 88 -1.37 2.81 -16.91
N LYS A 89 -2.51 3.51 -16.77
CA LYS A 89 -2.79 4.73 -17.51
C LYS A 89 -3.24 5.81 -16.56
N TYR A 90 -2.91 7.04 -16.91
CA TYR A 90 -3.18 8.24 -16.14
C TYR A 90 -3.89 9.27 -17.02
N ASN A 91 -4.72 10.12 -16.42
CA ASN A 91 -5.26 11.30 -17.09
C ASN A 91 -4.30 12.49 -16.98
N ASP A 92 -4.64 13.61 -17.61
CA ASP A 92 -3.81 14.83 -17.60
C ASP A 92 -3.68 15.49 -16.22
N LYS A 93 -4.51 15.08 -15.25
CA LYS A 93 -4.42 15.46 -13.84
C LYS A 93 -3.64 14.44 -13.01
N ASP A 94 -2.90 13.55 -13.67
CA ASP A 94 -2.00 12.60 -13.02
C ASP A 94 -2.73 11.53 -12.18
N GLN A 95 -4.02 11.34 -12.42
CA GLN A 95 -4.85 10.36 -11.73
C GLN A 95 -4.91 9.07 -12.53
N LYS A 96 -4.72 7.93 -11.87
CA LYS A 96 -4.79 6.61 -12.50
C LYS A 96 -6.20 6.33 -13.03
N ILE A 97 -6.35 6.17 -14.34
CA ILE A 97 -7.63 5.86 -15.00
C ILE A 97 -7.76 4.39 -15.38
N GLU A 98 -6.65 3.65 -15.43
CA GLU A 98 -6.67 2.22 -15.74
C GLU A 98 -5.51 1.47 -15.08
N TYR A 99 -5.78 0.24 -14.67
CA TYR A 99 -4.80 -0.76 -14.27
C TYR A 99 -5.16 -2.12 -14.86
N GLN A 100 -4.20 -2.80 -15.46
CA GLN A 100 -4.34 -4.16 -15.95
C GLN A 100 -3.21 -5.03 -15.44
N GLN A 101 -3.51 -6.28 -15.10
CA GLN A 101 -2.53 -7.31 -14.75
C GLN A 101 -2.71 -8.50 -15.68
N PHE A 102 -1.62 -8.92 -16.30
CA PHE A 102 -1.51 -10.14 -17.08
C PHE A 102 -0.57 -11.10 -16.36
N GLN A 103 -0.92 -12.38 -16.38
CA GLN A 103 -0.06 -13.44 -15.86
C GLN A 103 -0.44 -14.77 -16.53
N ASP A 104 0.37 -15.79 -16.32
CA ASP A 104 0.02 -17.14 -16.74
C ASP A 104 -1.14 -17.70 -15.91
N LEU A 105 -2.24 -18.07 -16.59
CA LEU A 105 -3.46 -18.61 -15.99
C LEU A 105 -3.64 -20.07 -16.42
N PRO A 106 -3.99 -20.99 -15.48
CA PRO A 106 -4.22 -22.39 -15.80
C PRO A 106 -5.20 -22.58 -16.97
N GLY A 107 -4.77 -23.26 -18.02
CA GLY A 107 -5.58 -23.54 -19.22
C GLY A 107 -5.84 -22.35 -20.15
N LYS A 108 -5.32 -21.16 -19.85
CA LYS A 108 -5.47 -19.95 -20.69
C LYS A 108 -4.14 -19.34 -21.13
N GLY A 109 -3.02 -19.78 -20.53
CA GLY A 109 -1.70 -19.20 -20.79
C GLY A 109 -1.59 -17.77 -20.25
N PHE A 110 -0.67 -16.98 -20.82
CA PHE A 110 -0.45 -15.60 -20.41
C PHE A 110 -1.62 -14.70 -20.83
N ALA A 111 -2.49 -14.34 -19.89
CA ALA A 111 -3.75 -13.65 -20.16
C ALA A 111 -4.10 -12.63 -19.06
N LEU A 112 -5.13 -11.80 -19.33
CA LEU A 112 -5.63 -10.80 -18.39
C LEU A 112 -6.18 -11.48 -17.13
N ALA A 113 -5.51 -11.24 -16.01
CA ALA A 113 -5.87 -11.77 -14.70
C ALA A 113 -6.69 -10.79 -13.89
N PHE A 114 -6.47 -9.48 -14.08
CA PHE A 114 -7.15 -8.45 -13.34
C PHE A 114 -7.23 -7.15 -14.15
N ARG A 115 -8.34 -6.41 -14.01
CA ARG A 115 -8.50 -5.08 -14.61
C ARG A 115 -9.30 -4.17 -13.69
N GLN A 116 -8.91 -2.90 -13.65
CA GLN A 116 -9.64 -1.79 -13.07
C GLN A 116 -9.60 -0.59 -13.99
N ALA A 117 -10.72 0.12 -14.14
CA ALA A 117 -10.78 1.41 -14.79
C ALA A 117 -11.61 2.38 -13.94
N PHE A 118 -11.18 3.63 -13.90
CA PHE A 118 -11.72 4.66 -13.01
C PHE A 118 -12.18 5.88 -13.79
N THR A 119 -13.23 6.53 -13.31
CA THR A 119 -13.63 7.88 -13.74
C THR A 119 -13.63 8.82 -12.55
N TYR A 120 -13.48 10.11 -12.83
CA TYR A 120 -13.36 11.16 -11.83
C TYR A 120 -14.26 12.34 -12.18
N ASP A 121 -14.73 13.06 -11.16
CA ASP A 121 -15.37 14.36 -11.34
C ASP A 121 -14.32 15.46 -11.62
N PRO A 122 -14.74 16.69 -11.97
CA PRO A 122 -13.80 17.79 -12.20
C PRO A 122 -12.97 18.18 -10.97
N LYS A 123 -13.41 17.86 -9.75
CA LYS A 123 -12.67 18.10 -8.50
C LYS A 123 -11.64 16.99 -8.21
N GLY A 124 -11.66 15.91 -8.99
CA GLY A 124 -10.76 14.77 -8.83
C GLY A 124 -11.31 13.67 -7.93
N ASN A 125 -12.57 13.73 -7.51
CA ASN A 125 -13.21 12.66 -6.74
C ASN A 125 -13.57 11.50 -7.67
N LYS A 126 -13.35 10.25 -7.23
CA LYS A 126 -13.68 9.06 -8.02
C LYS A 126 -15.20 8.97 -8.20
N LEU A 127 -15.70 8.76 -9.41
CA LEU A 127 -17.14 8.62 -9.69
C LEU A 127 -17.54 7.16 -9.90
N THR A 128 -16.78 6.44 -10.73
CA THR A 128 -17.03 5.03 -11.02
C THR A 128 -15.75 4.23 -11.05
N GLU A 129 -15.86 2.97 -10.68
CA GLU A 129 -14.85 1.95 -10.93
C GLU A 129 -15.51 0.78 -11.64
N ILE A 130 -14.92 0.29 -12.72
CA ILE A 130 -15.32 -0.96 -13.36
C ILE A 130 -14.12 -1.89 -13.39
N GLY A 131 -14.34 -3.18 -13.24
CA GLY A 131 -13.22 -4.10 -13.21
C GLY A 131 -13.59 -5.56 -13.39
N TYR A 132 -12.54 -6.37 -13.41
CA TYR A 132 -12.56 -7.81 -13.43
C TYR A 132 -11.56 -8.31 -12.40
N ASP A 133 -12.00 -9.12 -11.45
CA ASP A 133 -11.19 -9.58 -10.31
C ASP A 133 -10.48 -10.93 -10.54
N GLY A 134 -10.45 -11.41 -11.78
CA GLY A 134 -9.97 -12.75 -12.11
C GLY A 134 -11.07 -13.82 -12.11
N ARG A 135 -12.29 -13.47 -11.69
CA ARG A 135 -13.45 -14.37 -11.68
C ARG A 135 -14.69 -13.73 -12.27
N THR A 136 -15.02 -12.54 -11.83
CA THR A 136 -16.24 -11.83 -12.21
C THR A 136 -15.96 -10.36 -12.52
N THR A 137 -16.81 -9.76 -13.34
CA THR A 137 -16.82 -8.31 -13.48
C THR A 137 -17.56 -7.66 -12.31
N TYR A 138 -17.18 -6.44 -12.00
CA TYR A 138 -17.84 -5.63 -10.99
C TYR A 138 -17.88 -4.17 -11.42
N ARG A 139 -18.80 -3.43 -10.80
CA ARG A 139 -18.90 -1.98 -10.93
C ARG A 139 -19.07 -1.39 -9.54
N ILE A 140 -18.43 -0.25 -9.28
CA ILE A 140 -18.60 0.52 -8.06
C ILE A 140 -18.96 1.94 -8.48
N ALA A 141 -19.96 2.51 -7.83
CA ALA A 141 -20.33 3.92 -7.98
C ALA A 141 -20.07 4.65 -6.66
N TYR A 142 -19.60 5.88 -6.77
CA TYR A 142 -19.30 6.77 -5.65
C TYR A 142 -20.14 8.03 -5.81
N THR A 143 -20.75 8.48 -4.72
CA THR A 143 -21.49 9.74 -4.68
C THR A 143 -20.97 10.62 -3.56
N TYR A 144 -21.18 11.92 -3.71
CA TYR A 144 -20.71 12.93 -2.77
C TYR A 144 -21.85 13.86 -2.38
N THR A 145 -21.77 14.41 -1.18
CA THR A 145 -22.60 15.53 -0.75
C THR A 145 -22.18 16.80 -1.49
N ALA A 146 -23.00 17.86 -1.41
CA ALA A 146 -22.72 19.12 -2.12
C ALA A 146 -21.39 19.79 -1.67
N ASP A 147 -21.03 19.62 -0.40
CA ASP A 147 -19.76 20.05 0.20
C ASP A 147 -18.57 19.12 -0.12
N GLY A 148 -18.78 18.05 -0.90
CA GLY A 148 -17.73 17.17 -1.40
C GLY A 148 -17.33 16.01 -0.49
N LYS A 149 -18.07 15.76 0.60
CA LYS A 149 -17.84 14.58 1.46
C LYS A 149 -18.46 13.34 0.82
N GLN A 150 -17.84 12.17 1.01
CA GLN A 150 -18.37 10.90 0.49
C GLN A 150 -19.78 10.66 1.05
N LYS A 151 -20.78 10.42 0.21
CA LYS A 151 -22.18 10.20 0.64
C LYS A 151 -22.52 8.71 0.63
N ASP A 152 -22.32 8.05 -0.50
CA ASP A 152 -22.49 6.60 -0.61
C ASP A 152 -21.49 5.96 -1.56
N ILE A 153 -21.25 4.66 -1.35
CA ILE A 153 -20.49 3.80 -2.24
C ILE A 153 -21.33 2.56 -2.48
N THR A 154 -21.63 2.26 -3.74
CA THR A 154 -22.44 1.12 -4.12
C THR A 154 -21.67 0.21 -5.06
N LYS A 155 -21.41 -1.03 -4.63
CA LYS A 155 -20.80 -2.09 -5.43
C LYS A 155 -21.87 -2.99 -6.02
N TYR A 156 -21.75 -3.26 -7.30
CA TYR A 156 -22.64 -4.09 -8.09
C TYR A 156 -21.94 -5.37 -8.53
N THR A 157 -22.70 -6.46 -8.58
CA THR A 157 -22.30 -7.72 -9.22
C THR A 157 -22.26 -7.57 -10.75
N ALA A 158 -21.76 -8.59 -11.45
CA ALA A 158 -21.79 -8.66 -12.92
C ALA A 158 -23.21 -8.55 -13.50
N ASN A 159 -24.23 -9.01 -12.77
CA ASN A 159 -25.65 -8.92 -13.17
C ASN A 159 -26.29 -7.59 -12.76
N ASN A 160 -25.48 -6.60 -12.38
CA ASN A 160 -25.90 -5.27 -11.99
C ASN A 160 -26.80 -5.21 -10.74
N THR A 161 -26.79 -6.25 -9.90
CA THR A 161 -27.43 -6.25 -8.58
C THR A 161 -26.48 -5.70 -7.52
N ILE A 162 -26.98 -5.07 -6.45
CA ILE A 162 -26.12 -4.50 -5.40
C ILE A 162 -25.54 -5.62 -4.51
N ASP A 163 -24.22 -5.79 -4.55
CA ASP A 163 -23.45 -6.72 -3.70
C ASP A 163 -23.20 -6.11 -2.32
N GLU A 164 -22.84 -4.82 -2.29
CA GLU A 164 -22.44 -4.13 -1.07
C GLU A 164 -22.73 -2.63 -1.19
N LYS A 165 -23.25 -2.02 -0.11
CA LYS A 165 -23.54 -0.58 -0.08
C LYS A 165 -23.03 0.04 1.21
N TRP A 166 -22.35 1.17 1.09
CA TRP A 166 -21.81 1.94 2.20
C TRP A 166 -22.51 3.28 2.23
N ILE A 167 -23.09 3.66 3.37
CA ILE A 167 -23.77 4.93 3.57
C ILE A 167 -23.03 5.71 4.63
N PHE A 168 -22.61 6.92 4.30
CA PHE A 168 -21.82 7.79 5.15
C PHE A 168 -22.71 8.90 5.73
N ASP A 169 -22.73 8.98 7.06
CA ASP A 169 -23.39 10.02 7.83
C ASP A 169 -22.32 10.86 8.52
N HIS A 170 -22.30 12.16 8.19
CA HIS A 170 -21.25 13.09 8.60
C HIS A 170 -21.79 14.07 9.64
N SER A 171 -21.06 14.21 10.73
CA SER A 171 -21.18 15.33 11.67
C SER A 171 -19.84 16.08 11.77
N ASP A 172 -19.79 17.12 12.60
CA ASP A 172 -18.59 17.97 12.70
C ASP A 172 -17.35 17.22 13.19
N SER A 173 -17.52 16.24 14.07
CA SER A 173 -16.43 15.48 14.69
C SER A 173 -16.52 13.97 14.48
N LYS A 174 -17.55 13.47 13.79
CA LYS A 174 -17.74 12.03 13.56
C LYS A 174 -18.21 11.72 12.15
N VAL A 175 -17.84 10.54 11.69
CA VAL A 175 -18.39 9.92 10.48
C VAL A 175 -18.88 8.52 10.84
N LYS A 176 -20.18 8.26 10.68
CA LYS A 176 -20.75 6.93 10.84
C LYS A 176 -20.98 6.32 9.45
N ILE A 177 -20.50 5.09 9.27
CA ILE A 177 -20.57 4.37 8.01
C ILE A 177 -21.37 3.11 8.24
N SER A 178 -22.52 3.00 7.57
CA SER A 178 -23.35 1.79 7.57
C SER A 178 -23.02 0.94 6.36
N ILE A 179 -22.59 -0.30 6.57
CA ILE A 179 -22.18 -1.21 5.50
C ILE A 179 -23.22 -2.34 5.39
N TYR A 180 -23.86 -2.42 4.22
CA TYR A 180 -24.88 -3.40 3.87
C TYR A 180 -24.28 -4.47 2.98
N LYS A 181 -24.54 -5.74 3.29
CA LYS A 181 -24.14 -6.90 2.48
C LYS A 181 -25.10 -8.09 2.65
N PRO A 182 -25.96 -8.41 1.66
CA PRO A 182 -26.25 -7.64 0.45
C PRO A 182 -26.99 -6.33 0.77
N ALA A 183 -27.46 -5.59 -0.23
CA ALA A 183 -27.95 -4.22 -0.14
C ALA A 183 -28.90 -3.86 1.03
N GLU A 184 -29.70 -4.82 1.51
CA GLU A 184 -30.75 -4.60 2.52
C GLU A 184 -30.35 -5.10 3.92
N THR A 185 -29.26 -5.85 4.04
CA THR A 185 -28.82 -6.44 5.31
C THR A 185 -27.63 -5.67 5.86
N ILE A 186 -27.81 -5.00 6.99
CA ILE A 186 -26.68 -4.36 7.69
C ILE A 186 -25.69 -5.45 8.13
N ASN A 187 -24.47 -5.36 7.63
CA ASN A 187 -23.39 -6.27 7.95
C ASN A 187 -22.54 -5.74 9.13
N LYS A 188 -22.18 -4.45 9.10
CA LYS A 188 -21.42 -3.80 10.17
C LYS A 188 -21.53 -2.27 10.12
N PHE A 189 -21.12 -1.64 11.21
CA PHE A 189 -20.90 -0.20 11.28
C PHE A 189 -19.41 0.11 11.44
N ILE A 190 -18.98 1.25 10.87
CA ILE A 190 -17.71 1.88 11.19
C ILE A 190 -18.01 3.28 11.73
N GLU A 191 -17.48 3.63 12.90
CA GLU A 191 -17.54 4.98 13.45
C GLU A 191 -16.15 5.56 13.50
N ARG A 192 -15.98 6.74 12.91
CA ARG A 192 -14.73 7.51 12.96
C ARG A 192 -14.95 8.76 13.78
N THR A 193 -14.03 9.06 14.69
CA THR A 193 -13.93 10.39 15.31
C THR A 193 -12.77 11.12 14.68
N ILE A 194 -12.98 12.37 14.29
CA ILE A 194 -12.00 13.24 13.68
C ILE A 194 -11.67 14.44 14.57
N ASP A 195 -10.44 14.93 14.49
CA ASP A 195 -10.05 16.17 15.14
C ASP A 195 -10.39 17.42 14.30
N ALA A 196 -10.05 18.61 14.80
CA ALA A 196 -10.33 19.88 14.14
C ALA A 196 -9.64 20.05 12.77
N LYS A 197 -8.62 19.23 12.45
CA LYS A 197 -7.98 19.20 11.13
C LYS A 197 -8.58 18.14 10.20
N GLY A 198 -9.60 17.41 10.65
CA GLY A 198 -10.21 16.32 9.92
C GLY A 198 -9.45 15.00 9.98
N ARG A 199 -8.43 14.87 10.85
CA ARG A 199 -7.64 13.63 10.98
C ARG A 199 -8.39 12.63 11.86
N ILE A 200 -8.39 11.36 11.49
CA ILE A 200 -9.03 10.29 12.28
C ILE A 200 -8.20 10.06 13.55
N ILE A 201 -8.82 10.27 14.71
CA ILE A 201 -8.23 10.00 16.04
C ILE A 201 -8.81 8.74 16.71
N ASP A 202 -9.94 8.24 16.20
CA ASP A 202 -10.58 7.00 16.63
C ASP A 202 -11.33 6.37 15.45
N GLU A 203 -11.16 5.07 15.23
CA GLU A 203 -11.97 4.28 14.31
C GLU A 203 -12.45 3.02 15.02
N LYS A 204 -13.77 2.79 15.06
CA LYS A 204 -14.39 1.63 15.69
C LYS A 204 -15.23 0.86 14.68
N ASN A 205 -14.98 -0.45 14.57
CA ASN A 205 -15.80 -1.39 13.81
C ASN A 205 -16.76 -2.12 14.77
N MET A 206 -18.05 -2.22 14.40
CA MET A 206 -19.08 -2.82 15.26
C MET A 206 -20.01 -3.75 14.49
N THR A 207 -20.55 -4.76 15.17
CA THR A 207 -21.66 -5.58 14.66
C THR A 207 -22.95 -4.76 14.59
N PRO A 208 -24.00 -5.25 13.88
CA PRO A 208 -25.31 -4.61 13.88
C PRO A 208 -25.94 -4.50 15.28
N ALA A 209 -25.59 -5.43 16.18
CA ALA A 209 -26.02 -5.44 17.57
C ALA A 209 -25.21 -4.48 18.49
N GLY A 210 -24.27 -3.71 17.93
CA GLY A 210 -23.46 -2.74 18.68
C GLY A 210 -22.25 -3.33 19.42
N LYS A 211 -21.91 -4.62 19.19
CA LYS A 211 -20.70 -5.21 19.76
C LYS A 211 -19.47 -4.72 19.01
N GLU A 212 -18.44 -4.28 19.73
CA GLU A 212 -17.15 -3.92 19.12
C GLU A 212 -16.47 -5.16 18.50
N LEU A 213 -16.06 -5.02 17.25
CA LEU A 213 -15.25 -5.99 16.51
C LEU A 213 -13.77 -5.63 16.60
N GLY A 214 -13.46 -4.35 16.51
CA GLY A 214 -12.11 -3.82 16.70
C GLY A 214 -12.11 -2.30 16.68
N ARG A 215 -11.07 -1.71 17.24
CA ARG A 215 -10.92 -0.26 17.34
C ARG A 215 -9.46 0.13 17.17
N THR A 216 -9.21 1.26 16.54
CA THR A 216 -7.88 1.86 16.44
C THR A 216 -7.95 3.32 16.86
N THR A 217 -7.09 3.75 17.76
CA THR A 217 -6.95 5.16 18.15
C THR A 217 -5.62 5.71 17.66
N PHE A 218 -5.60 7.00 17.36
CA PHE A 218 -4.44 7.70 16.82
C PHE A 218 -4.19 8.98 17.61
N LYS A 219 -2.91 9.31 17.83
CA LYS A 219 -2.50 10.62 18.35
C LYS A 219 -1.50 11.23 17.39
N TYR A 220 -1.71 12.48 17.03
CA TYR A 220 -0.83 13.22 16.14
C TYR A 220 -0.15 14.38 16.86
N GLY A 221 1.08 14.66 16.45
CA GLY A 221 1.86 15.80 16.89
C GLY A 221 1.79 16.96 15.91
N THR A 222 2.82 17.80 15.97
CA THR A 222 3.08 18.89 15.01
C THR A 222 3.27 18.32 13.60
N GLY A 223 2.87 19.07 12.57
CA GLY A 223 3.06 18.65 11.17
C GLY A 223 2.31 17.38 10.76
N ASP A 224 1.26 17.01 11.50
CA ASP A 224 0.45 15.79 11.25
C ASP A 224 1.21 14.46 11.42
N MET A 225 2.37 14.50 12.10
CA MET A 225 3.13 13.31 12.47
C MET A 225 2.33 12.42 13.42
N LEU A 226 2.21 11.13 13.11
CA LEU A 226 1.56 10.16 13.99
C LEU A 226 2.50 9.84 15.15
N LEU A 227 2.13 10.13 16.39
CA LEU A 227 2.94 9.86 17.59
C LEU A 227 2.63 8.51 18.22
N SER A 228 1.36 8.09 18.18
CA SER A 228 0.95 6.78 18.70
C SER A 228 -0.26 6.21 17.98
N LYS A 229 -0.30 4.88 17.87
CA LYS A 229 -1.44 4.09 17.41
C LYS A 229 -1.75 3.02 18.44
N VAL A 230 -3.02 2.83 18.81
CA VAL A 230 -3.43 1.75 19.73
C VAL A 230 -4.53 0.93 19.09
N GLU A 231 -4.38 -0.39 19.08
CA GLU A 231 -5.29 -1.34 18.46
C GLU A 231 -5.99 -2.18 19.53
N PHE A 232 -7.29 -2.38 19.33
CA PHE A 232 -8.15 -3.22 20.17
C PHE A 232 -8.89 -4.25 19.31
N TYR A 233 -9.14 -5.41 19.89
CA TYR A 233 -9.96 -6.45 19.28
C TYR A 233 -11.02 -6.93 20.28
N GLY A 234 -12.29 -6.83 19.91
CA GLY A 234 -13.39 -7.16 20.83
C GLY A 234 -13.41 -6.34 22.12
N GLY A 235 -12.85 -5.12 22.12
CA GLY A 235 -12.70 -4.26 23.29
C GLY A 235 -11.40 -4.45 24.07
N GLU A 236 -10.66 -5.52 23.81
CA GLU A 236 -9.40 -5.81 24.51
C GLU A 236 -8.20 -5.17 23.81
N LEU A 237 -7.26 -4.63 24.58
CA LEU A 237 -6.02 -4.09 24.05
C LEU A 237 -5.27 -5.19 23.30
N ARG A 238 -4.85 -4.90 22.06
CA ARG A 238 -4.09 -5.82 21.22
C ARG A 238 -2.63 -5.41 21.08
N ALA A 239 -2.40 -4.13 20.83
CA ALA A 239 -1.07 -3.57 20.60
C ALA A 239 -1.09 -2.04 20.73
N SER A 240 0.03 -1.48 21.20
CA SER A 240 0.30 -0.05 21.20
C SER A 240 1.59 0.21 20.43
N TYR A 241 1.59 1.23 19.57
CA TYR A 241 2.73 1.65 18.78
C TYR A 241 3.12 3.08 19.15
N THR A 242 4.42 3.35 19.26
CA THR A 242 4.98 4.70 19.46
C THR A 242 5.95 5.00 18.33
N TYR A 243 5.83 6.18 17.74
CA TYR A 243 6.61 6.61 16.57
C TYR A 243 7.54 7.75 16.99
N ILE A 244 8.81 7.62 16.64
CA ILE A 244 9.87 8.56 16.99
C ILE A 244 10.45 9.15 15.71
N TYR A 245 10.60 10.46 15.69
CA TYR A 245 11.09 11.22 14.55
C TYR A 245 12.37 11.96 14.90
N ASP A 246 13.22 12.22 13.91
CA ASP A 246 14.38 13.08 14.05
C ASP A 246 14.02 14.57 13.91
N GLU A 247 15.02 15.45 14.03
CA GLU A 247 14.87 16.91 13.91
C GLU A 247 14.42 17.37 12.52
N LYS A 248 14.53 16.52 11.49
CA LYS A 248 14.04 16.76 10.13
C LYS A 248 12.62 16.19 9.92
N ASN A 249 11.95 15.74 10.98
CA ASN A 249 10.64 15.08 10.96
C ASN A 249 10.62 13.75 10.17
N GLN A 250 11.75 13.06 10.08
CA GLN A 250 11.84 11.74 9.44
C GLN A 250 11.61 10.66 10.48
N LEU A 251 10.80 9.64 10.17
CA LEU A 251 10.54 8.53 11.10
C LEU A 251 11.81 7.71 11.28
N VAL A 252 12.33 7.60 12.51
CA VAL A 252 13.56 6.86 12.82
C VAL A 252 13.32 5.58 13.60
N GLU A 253 12.28 5.52 14.44
CA GLU A 253 11.96 4.33 15.21
C GLU A 253 10.45 4.17 15.40
N VAL A 254 10.00 2.92 15.41
CA VAL A 254 8.66 2.54 15.87
C VAL A 254 8.85 1.49 16.95
N TYR A 255 8.16 1.67 18.05
CA TYR A 255 8.13 0.70 19.15
C TYR A 255 6.76 0.04 19.26
N LEU A 256 6.74 -1.24 19.60
CA LEU A 256 5.54 -2.04 19.84
C LEU A 256 5.50 -2.47 21.31
N THR A 257 4.34 -2.31 21.93
CA THR A 257 4.03 -2.88 23.25
C THR A 257 2.76 -3.71 23.13
N LYS A 258 2.85 -5.01 23.42
CA LYS A 258 1.70 -5.91 23.53
C LYS A 258 1.22 -6.00 24.99
N PRO A 259 -0.04 -6.38 25.25
CA PRO A 259 -0.56 -6.55 26.62
C PRO A 259 0.34 -7.47 27.45
N GLY A 260 0.78 -7.00 28.61
CA GLY A 260 1.65 -7.76 29.52
C GLY A 260 3.08 -8.01 29.03
N ALA A 261 3.47 -7.47 27.86
CA ALA A 261 4.80 -7.61 27.30
C ALA A 261 5.61 -6.32 27.41
N ASN A 262 6.93 -6.46 27.38
CA ASN A 262 7.83 -5.31 27.33
C ASN A 262 7.73 -4.58 25.99
N LYS A 263 8.02 -3.29 26.01
CA LYS A 263 8.19 -2.46 24.81
C LYS A 263 9.39 -2.97 24.01
N ILE A 264 9.20 -3.24 22.72
CA ILE A 264 10.25 -3.68 21.80
C ILE A 264 10.41 -2.67 20.66
N LEU A 265 11.62 -2.58 20.10
CA LEU A 265 11.83 -1.88 18.84
C LEU A 265 11.15 -2.69 17.73
N TYR A 266 10.12 -2.12 17.11
CA TYR A 266 9.36 -2.79 16.06
C TYR A 266 9.98 -2.53 14.68
N SER A 267 10.43 -1.31 14.42
CA SER A 267 11.19 -0.97 13.21
C SER A 267 12.11 0.21 13.46
N SER A 268 13.20 0.33 12.69
CA SER A 268 14.06 1.51 12.68
C SER A 268 14.54 1.87 11.29
N TYR A 269 14.86 3.14 11.09
CA TYR A 269 15.22 3.74 9.82
C TYR A 269 16.41 4.67 10.00
N LYS A 270 17.33 4.69 9.04
CA LYS A 270 18.46 5.62 8.98
C LYS A 270 18.49 6.31 7.63
N TYR A 271 18.82 7.60 7.65
CA TYR A 271 18.85 8.42 6.45
C TYR A 271 20.22 9.08 6.27
N ASP A 272 20.55 9.45 5.04
CA ASP A 272 21.68 10.34 4.77
C ASP A 272 21.33 11.82 5.07
N GLY A 273 22.29 12.72 4.86
CA GLY A 273 22.09 14.16 5.07
C GLY A 273 21.00 14.79 4.17
N ASN A 274 20.67 14.16 3.04
CA ASN A 274 19.67 14.60 2.07
C ASN A 274 18.29 13.94 2.30
N GLY A 275 18.17 13.07 3.31
CA GLY A 275 16.94 12.36 3.65
C GLY A 275 16.69 11.09 2.83
N ASN A 276 17.69 10.56 2.13
CA ASN A 276 17.57 9.27 1.46
C ASN A 276 17.72 8.12 2.48
N LEU A 277 16.81 7.14 2.44
CA LEU A 277 16.85 5.97 3.33
C LEU A 277 18.08 5.10 3.07
N LEU A 278 18.95 4.93 4.06
CA LEU A 278 20.18 4.13 4.02
C LEU A 278 20.01 2.73 4.62
N GLU A 279 19.17 2.61 5.64
CA GLU A 279 18.92 1.36 6.35
C GLU A 279 17.48 1.35 6.84
N GLU A 280 16.80 0.22 6.69
CA GLU A 280 15.59 -0.09 7.44
C GLU A 280 15.74 -1.45 8.12
N LYS A 281 15.12 -1.58 9.29
CA LYS A 281 14.99 -2.82 10.06
C LYS A 281 13.57 -2.97 10.52
N TRP A 282 13.04 -4.19 10.52
CA TRP A 282 11.75 -4.49 11.10
C TRP A 282 11.74 -5.83 11.80
N TYR A 283 10.95 -5.88 12.87
CA TYR A 283 10.72 -7.07 13.66
C TYR A 283 9.46 -7.78 13.16
N GLU A 284 9.61 -9.06 12.86
CA GLU A 284 8.50 -9.97 12.54
C GLU A 284 8.13 -10.74 13.81
N ASP A 285 6.83 -10.90 14.07
CA ASP A 285 6.35 -11.50 15.32
C ASP A 285 6.82 -12.95 15.45
N GLY A 286 7.64 -13.24 16.46
CA GLY A 286 8.24 -14.57 16.66
C GLY A 286 9.60 -14.76 15.99
N ALA A 287 10.13 -13.76 15.28
CA ALA A 287 11.47 -13.81 14.72
C ALA A 287 12.55 -13.73 15.81
N THR A 288 13.70 -14.38 15.56
CA THR A 288 14.88 -14.34 16.44
C THR A 288 15.82 -13.17 16.14
N ASP A 289 15.71 -12.58 14.95
CA ASP A 289 16.49 -11.42 14.49
C ASP A 289 15.58 -10.47 13.68
N TYR A 290 16.07 -9.28 13.36
CA TYR A 290 15.40 -8.31 12.50
C TYR A 290 15.63 -8.63 11.04
N SER A 291 14.55 -8.55 10.27
CA SER A 291 14.64 -8.35 8.83
C SER A 291 15.18 -6.95 8.56
N ARG A 292 15.96 -6.78 7.50
CA ARG A 292 16.64 -5.52 7.20
C ARG A 292 16.86 -5.30 5.71
N ARG A 293 16.95 -4.04 5.30
CA ARG A 293 17.48 -3.63 4.00
C ARG A 293 18.48 -2.51 4.16
N ASN A 294 19.60 -2.62 3.44
CA ASN A 294 20.61 -1.58 3.35
C ASN A 294 20.69 -1.06 1.93
N TYR A 295 20.69 0.26 1.77
CA TYR A 295 20.61 0.94 0.49
C TYR A 295 21.96 1.57 0.15
N LYS A 296 22.52 1.24 -1.01
CA LYS A 296 23.67 1.95 -1.58
C LYS A 296 23.17 2.98 -2.57
N ILE A 297 23.42 4.23 -2.26
CA ILE A 297 22.86 5.38 -2.97
C ILE A 297 24.00 6.21 -3.55
N ASP A 298 23.87 6.70 -4.78
CA ASP A 298 24.83 7.64 -5.36
C ASP A 298 24.60 9.09 -4.90
N LYS A 299 25.44 10.01 -5.39
CA LYS A 299 25.37 11.44 -5.04
C LYS A 299 24.09 12.14 -5.52
N MET A 300 23.38 11.55 -6.48
CA MET A 300 22.09 12.05 -6.99
C MET A 300 20.91 11.43 -6.24
N GLY A 301 21.19 10.58 -5.24
CA GLY A 301 20.17 9.87 -4.48
C GLY A 301 19.66 8.61 -5.19
N ILE A 302 20.22 8.20 -6.33
CA ILE A 302 19.75 7.03 -7.08
C ILE A 302 20.26 5.75 -6.39
N ILE A 303 19.38 4.77 -6.23
CA ILE A 303 19.67 3.51 -5.53
C ILE A 303 20.43 2.54 -6.45
N ASN A 304 21.69 2.26 -6.19
CA ASN A 304 22.48 1.34 -7.00
C ASN A 304 22.31 -0.12 -6.58
N GLU A 305 22.19 -0.37 -5.28
CA GLU A 305 22.11 -1.70 -4.71
C GLU A 305 21.27 -1.70 -3.44
N VAL A 306 20.52 -2.78 -3.22
CA VAL A 306 19.83 -3.06 -1.96
C VAL A 306 20.24 -4.44 -1.46
N ASP A 307 20.82 -4.49 -0.26
CA ASP A 307 21.12 -5.74 0.45
C ASP A 307 20.00 -6.02 1.45
N ALA A 308 19.17 -7.02 1.13
CA ALA A 308 18.00 -7.39 1.92
C ALA A 308 18.23 -8.72 2.64
N PHE A 309 17.89 -8.76 3.92
CA PHE A 309 17.86 -9.96 4.74
C PHE A 309 16.48 -10.11 5.38
N TYR A 310 15.86 -11.26 5.20
CA TYR A 310 14.56 -11.62 5.75
C TYR A 310 14.77 -12.70 6.82
N SER A 311 14.57 -12.30 8.07
CA SER A 311 14.83 -13.10 9.27
C SER A 311 13.93 -14.34 9.34
N ASP A 312 12.62 -14.19 9.06
CA ASP A 312 11.64 -15.28 9.08
C ASP A 312 12.03 -16.48 8.20
N TYR A 313 12.75 -16.22 7.10
CA TYR A 313 13.19 -17.24 6.15
C TYR A 313 14.69 -17.51 6.18
N ASN A 314 15.43 -16.83 7.06
CA ASN A 314 16.89 -16.75 7.04
C ASN A 314 17.42 -16.55 5.61
N TYR A 315 16.82 -15.61 4.87
CA TYR A 315 17.01 -15.45 3.44
C TYR A 315 17.63 -14.08 3.14
N ARG A 316 18.83 -14.08 2.56
CA ARG A 316 19.50 -12.87 2.07
C ARG A 316 19.43 -12.81 0.54
N VAL A 317 19.27 -11.61 0.02
CA VAL A 317 19.23 -11.32 -1.41
C VAL A 317 19.76 -9.92 -1.67
N VAL A 318 20.49 -9.76 -2.77
CA VAL A 318 20.99 -8.46 -3.21
C VAL A 318 20.28 -8.05 -4.50
N TYR A 319 19.76 -6.83 -4.54
CA TYR A 319 19.18 -6.24 -5.73
C TYR A 319 20.14 -5.21 -6.31
N ARG A 320 20.30 -5.21 -7.62
CA ARG A 320 21.06 -4.19 -8.36
C ARG A 320 20.21 -3.58 -9.45
N TYR A 321 20.52 -2.35 -9.82
CA TYR A 321 19.68 -1.58 -10.74
C TYR A 321 20.47 -1.07 -11.93
N SER A 322 19.82 -1.07 -13.09
CA SER A 322 20.25 -0.30 -14.26
C SER A 322 19.16 0.67 -14.68
N TYR A 323 19.60 1.79 -15.23
CA TYR A 323 18.74 2.94 -15.53
C TYR A 323 18.86 3.30 -17.00
N LYS A 324 17.70 3.49 -17.63
CA LYS A 324 17.59 4.17 -18.91
C LYS A 324 17.01 5.55 -18.65
N PHE A 325 17.69 6.58 -19.14
CA PHE A 325 17.27 7.97 -19.01
C PHE A 325 16.68 8.47 -20.33
N ALA A 326 15.61 9.25 -20.25
CA ALA A 326 15.04 9.95 -21.39
C ALA A 326 16.02 11.04 -21.87
N LYS A 327 16.04 11.27 -23.19
CA LYS A 327 16.88 12.29 -23.82
C LYS A 327 16.46 13.71 -23.43
#